data_AF-A0A925UX68-F1
#
_entry.id   AF-A0A925UX68-F1
#
_cell.length_a   1.000
_cell.length_b   1.000
_cell.length_c   1.000
_cell.angle_alpha   90.00
_cell.angle_beta   90.00
_cell.angle_gamma   90.00
#
_symmetry.space_group_name_H-M   'P 1'
#
loop_
_entity.id
_entity.type
_entity.pdbx_description
1 polymer ?
#
loop_
_entity_poly.entity_id
_entity_poly.type
_entity_poly.pdbx_seq_one_letter_code
_entity_poly.pdbx_strand_id
1 'polypeptide(L)'
;MTRGLGLISALFDGYKEYRGEIESRTQGSLINKDPGKLTRYAYEDVMQRGTLFYPTGTEMYGGMIVGACSRDEDMVVNATKEKAANNIRSANAEQTATLDPHKEFSLEQALAWLRDDELLEATPKQLRFRKKILDHSERRVAERRSEVLV
;
A
#
# COMPACT_ATOMS: atom_id res chain seq x y z
N MET A 1 21.66 -2.81 2.37
CA MET A 1 22.95 -2.12 2.65
C MET A 1 23.99 -3.03 3.31
N THR A 2 23.65 -3.87 4.30
CA THR A 2 24.65 -4.67 5.04
C THR A 2 24.69 -6.17 4.73
N ARG A 3 23.79 -6.68 3.87
CA ARG A 3 23.64 -8.11 3.54
C ARG A 3 23.59 -9.03 4.78
N GLY A 4 23.05 -8.54 5.89
CA GLY A 4 22.89 -9.30 7.14
C GLY A 4 24.12 -9.30 8.05
N LEU A 5 25.22 -8.65 7.69
CA LEU A 5 26.47 -8.65 8.46
C LEU A 5 26.64 -7.43 9.39
N GLY A 6 25.79 -6.42 9.25
CA GLY A 6 25.85 -5.20 10.06
C GLY A 6 25.17 -5.38 11.40
N LEU A 7 25.82 -4.97 12.48
CA LEU A 7 25.27 -4.96 13.83
C LEU A 7 25.02 -3.50 14.25
N ILE A 8 23.80 -3.23 14.73
CA ILE A 8 23.39 -1.91 15.22
C ILE A 8 22.79 -2.13 16.61
N SER A 9 23.19 -1.29 17.56
CA SER A 9 22.59 -1.18 18.88
C SER A 9 22.29 0.29 19.15
N ALA A 10 21.14 0.57 19.74
CA ALA A 10 20.72 1.92 20.08
C ALA A 10 20.26 1.93 21.54
N LEU A 11 20.70 2.95 22.28
CA LEU A 11 20.25 3.26 23.64
C LEU A 11 19.82 4.72 23.65
N PHE A 12 18.72 5.01 24.33
CA PHE A 12 18.27 6.39 24.52
C PHE A 12 19.26 7.16 25.41
N ASP A 13 19.81 8.26 24.89
CA ASP A 13 20.77 9.15 25.58
C ASP A 13 20.04 10.22 26.40
N GLY A 14 19.12 10.95 25.74
CA GLY A 14 18.38 12.06 26.34
C GLY A 14 17.72 12.95 25.29
N TYR A 15 16.90 13.89 25.74
CA TYR A 15 16.28 14.89 24.87
C TYR A 15 17.28 16.00 24.51
N LYS A 16 17.18 16.52 23.28
CA LYS A 16 18.01 17.62 22.75
C LYS A 16 17.12 18.61 22.01
N GLU A 17 17.67 19.77 21.67
CA GLU A 17 16.99 20.77 20.85
C GLU A 17 16.48 20.16 19.54
N TYR A 18 15.29 20.58 19.13
CA TYR A 18 14.65 20.13 17.91
C TYR A 18 15.48 20.52 16.68
N ARG A 19 15.64 19.57 15.74
CA ARG A 19 16.52 19.73 14.56
C ARG A 19 15.77 19.76 13.23
N GLY A 20 14.47 20.04 13.25
CA GLY A 20 13.61 19.98 12.07
C GLY A 20 12.83 18.67 11.97
N GLU A 21 11.94 18.62 10.99
CA GLU A 21 11.10 17.46 10.72
C GLU A 21 11.90 16.32 10.11
N ILE A 22 11.55 15.09 10.49
CA ILE A 22 12.08 13.90 9.84
C ILE A 22 11.22 13.65 8.61
N GLU A 23 11.86 13.64 7.43
CA GLU A 23 11.15 13.36 6.19
C GLU A 23 10.50 11.97 6.26
N SER A 24 9.21 11.94 5.97
CA SER A 24 8.46 10.69 5.82
C SER A 24 8.74 10.07 4.44
N ARG A 25 8.10 8.94 4.14
CA ARG A 25 8.21 8.33 2.81
C ARG A 25 7.69 9.28 1.71
N THR A 26 8.39 9.29 0.57
CA THR A 26 8.05 10.06 -0.64
C THR A 26 7.04 9.36 -1.57
N GLN A 27 6.53 8.19 -1.17
CA GLN A 27 5.61 7.38 -1.96
C GLN A 27 4.21 7.42 -1.35
N GLY A 28 3.21 7.65 -2.19
CA GLY A 28 1.81 7.53 -1.86
C GLY A 28 1.37 6.08 -1.65
N SER A 29 0.15 5.91 -1.17
CA SER A 29 -0.51 4.63 -0.97
C SER A 29 -1.41 4.26 -2.13
N LEU A 30 -1.33 3.00 -2.59
CA LEU A 30 -2.36 2.41 -3.46
C LEU A 30 -3.48 1.85 -2.57
N ILE A 31 -4.67 2.46 -2.63
CA ILE A 31 -5.78 2.16 -1.73
C ILE A 31 -6.86 1.39 -2.48
N ASN A 32 -7.22 0.21 -2.00
CA ASN A 32 -8.27 -0.57 -2.62
C ASN A 32 -9.66 0.01 -2.32
N LYS A 33 -10.53 0.02 -3.33
CA LYS A 33 -11.88 0.54 -3.23
C LYS A 33 -12.90 -0.50 -2.75
N ASP A 34 -12.89 -1.68 -3.37
CA ASP A 34 -14.00 -2.64 -3.28
C ASP A 34 -13.54 -3.95 -2.62
N PRO A 35 -14.36 -4.59 -1.77
CA PRO A 35 -13.99 -5.85 -1.14
C PRO A 35 -13.93 -7.01 -2.15
N GLY A 36 -13.15 -8.05 -1.83
CA GLY A 36 -13.02 -9.25 -2.65
C GLY A 36 -11.57 -9.71 -2.79
N LYS A 37 -11.32 -10.73 -3.62
CA LYS A 37 -9.98 -11.29 -3.82
C LYS A 37 -9.15 -10.45 -4.79
N LEU A 38 -7.85 -10.31 -4.52
CA LEU A 38 -6.89 -9.74 -5.45
C LEU A 38 -6.76 -10.65 -6.69
N THR A 39 -7.35 -10.24 -7.81
CA THR A 39 -7.34 -11.03 -9.04
C THR A 39 -6.03 -10.81 -9.80
N ARG A 40 -5.64 -11.78 -10.62
CA ARG A 40 -4.46 -11.64 -11.51
C ARG A 40 -4.61 -10.47 -12.48
N TYR A 41 -5.81 -10.28 -13.02
CA TYR A 41 -6.11 -9.19 -13.94
C TYR A 41 -5.95 -7.81 -13.29
N ALA A 42 -6.45 -7.66 -12.06
CA ALA A 42 -6.28 -6.43 -11.30
C ALA A 42 -4.82 -6.23 -10.87
N TYR A 43 -4.10 -7.31 -10.53
CA TYR A 43 -2.67 -7.26 -10.21
C TYR A 43 -1.87 -6.64 -11.36
N GLU A 44 -2.09 -7.11 -12.60
CA GLU A 44 -1.41 -6.59 -13.80
C GLU A 44 -1.68 -5.10 -14.04
N ASP A 45 -2.89 -4.61 -13.78
CA ASP A 45 -3.24 -3.19 -13.90
C ASP A 45 -2.61 -2.35 -12.76
N VAL A 46 -2.61 -2.87 -11.53
CA VAL A 46 -2.15 -2.13 -10.35
C VAL A 46 -0.62 -2.10 -10.26
N MET A 47 0.09 -3.16 -10.68
CA MET A 47 1.57 -3.18 -10.66
C MET A 47 2.20 -2.12 -11.56
N GLN A 48 1.49 -1.65 -12.61
CA GLN A 48 1.95 -0.52 -13.44
C GLN A 48 1.95 0.82 -12.69
N ARG A 49 1.21 0.91 -11.58
CA ARG A 49 1.07 2.12 -10.75
C ARG A 49 1.97 2.09 -9.51
N GLY A 50 2.67 0.98 -9.26
CA GLY A 50 3.54 0.86 -8.10
C GLY A 50 3.76 -0.59 -7.65
N THR A 51 4.35 -0.74 -6.46
CA THR A 51 4.72 -2.05 -5.93
C THR A 51 3.64 -2.57 -4.99
N LEU A 52 3.07 -3.73 -5.32
CA LEU A 52 2.07 -4.41 -4.50
C LEU A 52 2.69 -5.08 -3.27
N PHE A 53 1.91 -5.20 -2.20
CA PHE A 53 2.35 -5.78 -0.91
C PHE A 53 1.85 -7.20 -0.68
N TYR A 54 0.90 -7.66 -1.50
CA TYR A 54 0.21 -8.92 -1.31
C TYR A 54 0.20 -9.74 -2.59
N PRO A 55 0.25 -11.08 -2.49
CA PRO A 55 0.10 -11.96 -3.63
C PRO A 55 -1.35 -12.03 -4.11
N THR A 56 -1.54 -12.48 -5.35
CA THR A 56 -2.87 -12.77 -5.91
C THR A 56 -3.65 -13.75 -5.04
N GLY A 57 -4.97 -13.58 -4.96
CA GLY A 57 -5.88 -14.40 -4.16
C GLY A 57 -6.06 -13.91 -2.72
N THR A 58 -5.27 -12.93 -2.28
CA THR A 58 -5.45 -12.30 -0.96
C THR A 58 -6.79 -11.58 -0.87
N GLU A 59 -7.51 -11.78 0.24
CA GLU A 59 -8.77 -11.10 0.53
C GLU A 59 -8.52 -9.63 0.87
N MET A 60 -9.15 -8.75 0.11
CA MET A 60 -9.04 -7.30 0.22
C MET A 60 -10.35 -6.70 0.70
N TYR A 61 -10.26 -5.54 1.33
CA TYR A 61 -11.41 -4.72 1.72
C TYR A 61 -11.21 -3.26 1.31
N GLY A 62 -12.28 -2.48 1.32
CA GLY A 62 -12.24 -1.05 0.99
C GLY A 62 -11.45 -0.26 2.03
N GLY A 63 -10.51 0.58 1.56
CA GLY A 63 -9.61 1.34 2.42
C GLY A 63 -8.34 0.58 2.87
N MET A 64 -8.20 -0.68 2.46
CA MET A 64 -6.95 -1.43 2.61
C MET A 64 -5.89 -0.86 1.64
N ILE A 65 -4.67 -0.68 2.11
CA ILE A 65 -3.55 -0.25 1.26
C ILE A 65 -2.92 -1.50 0.67
N VAL A 66 -2.92 -1.60 -0.66
CA VAL A 66 -2.47 -2.78 -1.40
C VAL A 66 -1.04 -2.66 -1.92
N GLY A 67 -0.47 -1.46 -1.91
CA GLY A 67 0.87 -1.21 -2.42
C GLY A 67 1.37 0.21 -2.23
N ALA A 68 2.63 0.44 -2.59
CA ALA A 68 3.26 1.75 -2.66
C ALA A 68 3.09 2.32 -4.06
N CYS A 69 2.58 3.54 -4.18
CA CYS A 69 2.43 4.23 -5.45
C CYS A 69 3.80 4.65 -5.99
N SER A 70 3.94 4.68 -7.32
CA SER A 70 5.11 5.25 -8.00
C SER A 70 5.20 6.77 -7.86
N ARG A 71 4.11 7.42 -7.43
CA ARG A 71 4.00 8.86 -7.16
C ARG A 71 3.88 9.10 -5.65
N ASP A 72 4.02 10.36 -5.25
CA ASP A 72 3.85 10.78 -3.85
C ASP A 72 2.38 10.91 -3.41
N GLU A 73 1.47 10.98 -4.39
CA GLU A 73 0.02 11.05 -4.16
C GLU A 73 -0.59 9.66 -3.92
N ASP A 74 -1.54 9.61 -3.00
CA ASP A 74 -2.36 8.42 -2.80
C ASP A 74 -3.28 8.19 -4.00
N MET A 75 -3.44 6.92 -4.38
CA MET A 75 -4.25 6.55 -5.54
C MET A 75 -5.23 5.44 -5.18
N VAL A 76 -6.51 5.68 -5.44
CA VAL A 76 -7.54 4.66 -5.30
C VAL A 76 -7.51 3.75 -6.51
N VAL A 77 -7.41 2.45 -6.26
CA VAL A 77 -7.42 1.40 -7.28
C VAL A 77 -8.50 0.38 -6.97
N ASN A 78 -8.92 -0.38 -7.98
CA ASN A 78 -9.75 -1.56 -7.76
C ASN A 78 -8.88 -2.80 -7.95
N ALA A 79 -8.48 -3.40 -6.84
CA ALA A 79 -7.63 -4.59 -6.79
C ALA A 79 -8.44 -5.89 -6.98
N THR A 80 -9.77 -5.83 -7.05
CA THR A 80 -10.68 -6.98 -7.13
C THR A 80 -11.34 -7.12 -8.50
N LYS A 81 -10.96 -6.26 -9.46
CA LYS A 81 -11.53 -6.19 -10.79
C LYS A 81 -11.30 -7.49 -11.56
N GLU A 82 -12.37 -8.03 -12.13
CA GLU A 82 -12.30 -9.20 -13.02
C GLU A 82 -12.22 -8.77 -14.48
N LYS A 83 -11.67 -9.67 -15.33
CA LYS A 83 -11.64 -9.48 -16.78
C LYS A 83 -13.05 -9.66 -17.32
N ALA A 84 -13.59 -8.65 -18.01
CA ALA A 84 -14.91 -8.75 -18.62
C ALA A 84 -14.91 -9.82 -19.75
N ALA A 85 -15.89 -10.72 -19.73
CA ALA A 85 -16.00 -11.84 -20.69
C ALA A 85 -16.07 -11.38 -22.17
N ASN A 86 -16.56 -10.15 -22.41
CA ASN A 86 -16.75 -9.59 -23.75
C ASN A 86 -15.43 -9.16 -24.42
N ASN A 87 -14.32 -9.10 -23.66
CA ASN A 87 -12.98 -8.78 -24.17
C ASN A 87 -12.21 -10.01 -24.69
N ILE A 88 -12.88 -11.15 -24.91
CA ILE A 88 -12.34 -12.30 -25.65
C ILE A 88 -12.41 -11.97 -27.15
N ARG A 89 -11.54 -11.08 -27.61
CA ARG A 89 -11.23 -10.93 -29.04
C ARG A 89 -9.72 -10.93 -29.20
N SER A 90 -9.18 -12.13 -29.39
CA SER A 90 -7.98 -12.49 -30.18
C SER A 90 -7.40 -13.78 -29.59
N ALA A 91 -7.69 -14.91 -30.23
CA ALA A 91 -7.17 -16.23 -29.84
C ALA A 91 -5.63 -16.38 -29.93
N ASN A 92 -4.89 -15.32 -30.27
CA ASN A 92 -3.45 -15.33 -30.53
C ASN A 92 -2.65 -14.24 -29.76
N ALA A 93 -3.22 -13.63 -28.70
CA ALA A 93 -2.55 -12.52 -27.99
C ALA A 93 -2.55 -12.65 -26.45
N GLU A 94 -2.72 -13.85 -25.88
CA GLU A 94 -2.46 -14.06 -24.44
C GLU A 94 -0.97 -14.32 -24.21
N GLN A 95 -0.15 -13.26 -24.31
CA GLN A 95 1.09 -13.24 -23.55
C GLN A 95 0.71 -13.06 -22.08
N THR A 96 0.82 -14.15 -21.32
CA THR A 96 0.72 -14.12 -19.86
C THR A 96 1.82 -13.22 -19.32
N ALA A 97 1.50 -11.96 -19.03
CA ALA A 97 2.47 -11.00 -18.50
C ALA A 97 3.03 -11.53 -17.17
N THR A 98 4.34 -11.54 -17.00
CA THR A 98 4.94 -11.94 -15.72
C THR A 98 4.54 -10.93 -14.65
N LEU A 99 4.06 -11.43 -13.51
CA LEU A 99 3.72 -10.57 -12.39
C LEU A 99 5.00 -10.18 -11.66
N ASP A 100 5.14 -8.91 -11.34
CA ASP A 100 6.20 -8.45 -10.44
C ASP A 100 5.98 -9.04 -9.04
N PRO A 101 7.04 -9.45 -8.34
CA PRO A 101 6.91 -9.99 -6.99
C PRO A 101 6.36 -8.93 -6.03
N HIS A 102 5.48 -9.34 -5.13
CA HIS A 102 4.99 -8.46 -4.08
C HIS A 102 6.09 -8.20 -3.04
N LYS A 103 6.04 -7.03 -2.41
CA LYS A 103 6.94 -6.66 -1.32
C LYS A 103 6.39 -7.16 0.01
N GLU A 104 7.12 -8.08 0.63
CA GLU A 104 6.86 -8.51 2.01
C GLU A 104 7.55 -7.57 3.00
N PHE A 105 6.90 -7.38 4.15
CA PHE A 105 7.40 -6.51 5.22
C PHE A 105 7.54 -7.30 6.52
N SER A 106 8.64 -7.05 7.25
CA SER A 106 8.66 -7.31 8.69
C SER A 106 7.75 -6.33 9.44
N LEU A 107 7.47 -6.61 10.72
CA LEU A 107 6.67 -5.71 11.55
C LEU A 107 7.30 -4.31 11.64
N GLU A 108 8.61 -4.25 11.84
CA GLU A 108 9.38 -3.01 11.99
C GLU A 108 9.38 -2.22 10.69
N GLN A 109 9.57 -2.91 9.55
CA GLN A 109 9.50 -2.29 8.23
C GLN A 109 8.10 -1.76 7.94
N ALA A 110 7.06 -2.47 8.36
CA ALA A 110 5.68 -2.04 8.18
C ALA A 110 5.37 -0.80 9.03
N LEU A 111 5.75 -0.80 10.31
CA LEU A 111 5.57 0.33 11.21
C LEU A 111 6.32 1.58 10.71
N ALA A 112 7.56 1.41 10.25
CA ALA A 112 8.34 2.50 9.67
C ALA A 112 7.78 3.02 8.34
N TRP A 113 6.94 2.24 7.65
CA TRP A 113 6.36 2.64 6.39
C TRP A 113 5.12 3.53 6.56
N LEU A 114 4.32 3.37 7.63
CA LEU A 114 3.03 4.07 7.80
C LEU A 114 3.13 5.60 7.77
N ARG A 115 2.12 6.25 7.19
CA ARG A 115 1.83 7.68 7.37
C ARG A 115 0.86 7.91 8.54
N ASP A 116 0.74 9.16 8.98
CA ASP A 116 -0.09 9.54 10.13
C ASP A 116 -1.58 9.23 9.94
N ASP A 117 -2.08 9.14 8.72
CA ASP A 117 -3.48 8.81 8.43
C ASP A 117 -3.71 7.30 8.21
N GLU A 118 -2.69 6.48 8.50
CA GLU A 118 -2.67 5.04 8.26
C GLU A 118 -2.55 4.25 9.55
N LEU A 119 -2.93 2.97 9.47
CA LEU A 119 -2.82 2.00 10.56
C LEU A 119 -2.31 0.67 10.02
N LEU A 120 -1.57 -0.04 10.87
CA LEU A 120 -1.22 -1.43 10.66
C LEU A 120 -2.17 -2.32 11.46
N GLU A 121 -2.95 -3.12 10.75
CA GLU A 121 -3.74 -4.18 11.33
C GLU A 121 -2.85 -5.41 11.51
N ALA A 122 -2.52 -5.73 12.76
CA ALA A 122 -1.70 -6.88 13.10
C ALA A 122 -2.55 -8.04 13.63
N THR A 123 -2.42 -9.20 12.99
CA THR A 123 -2.99 -10.47 13.45
C THR A 123 -1.87 -11.51 13.56
N PRO A 124 -2.07 -12.63 14.28
CA PRO A 124 -1.03 -13.66 14.39
C PRO A 124 -0.55 -14.24 13.05
N LYS A 125 -1.35 -14.11 11.99
CA LYS A 125 -1.06 -14.69 10.67
C LYS A 125 -0.67 -13.65 9.63
N GLN A 126 -1.06 -12.39 9.80
CA GLN A 126 -0.98 -11.37 8.75
C GLN A 126 -0.81 -9.96 9.32
N LEU A 127 -0.02 -9.16 8.61
CA LEU A 127 0.08 -7.72 8.76
C LEU A 127 -0.61 -7.04 7.57
N ARG A 128 -1.56 -6.16 7.84
CA ARG A 128 -2.34 -5.46 6.82
C ARG A 128 -2.27 -3.95 6.96
N PHE A 129 -1.94 -3.27 5.88
CA PHE A 129 -1.95 -1.81 5.85
C PHE A 129 -3.36 -1.32 5.52
N ARG A 130 -3.82 -0.30 6.23
CA ARG A 130 -5.10 0.35 5.95
C ARG A 130 -5.07 1.82 6.29
N LYS A 131 -5.99 2.56 5.70
CA LYS A 131 -6.27 3.94 6.11
C LYS A 131 -7.10 3.96 7.40
N LYS A 132 -6.96 5.03 8.18
CA LYS A 132 -7.80 5.27 9.37
C LYS A 132 -9.28 5.34 8.97
N ILE A 133 -9.57 6.20 7.98
CA ILE A 133 -10.90 6.29 7.35
C ILE A 133 -10.91 5.35 6.15
N LEU A 134 -11.78 4.34 6.17
CA LEU A 134 -11.83 3.34 5.11
C LEU A 134 -12.51 3.89 3.85
N ASP A 135 -13.68 4.51 4.04
CA ASP A 135 -14.47 5.06 2.95
C ASP A 135 -13.74 6.23 2.27
N HIS A 136 -13.69 6.18 0.94
CA HIS A 136 -12.99 7.19 0.17
C HIS A 136 -13.68 8.55 0.20
N SER A 137 -15.02 8.58 0.20
CA SER A 137 -15.77 9.84 0.21
C SER A 137 -15.59 10.54 1.55
N GLU A 138 -15.68 9.79 2.66
CA GLU A 138 -15.43 10.30 4.00
C GLU A 138 -13.99 10.80 4.18
N ARG A 139 -13.00 10.06 3.65
CA ARG A 139 -11.59 10.49 3.67
C ARG A 139 -11.39 11.83 2.98
N ARG A 140 -11.95 12.03 1.79
CA ARG A 140 -11.87 13.32 1.08
C ARG A 140 -12.55 14.48 1.82
N VAL A 141 -13.58 14.19 2.63
CA VAL A 141 -14.20 15.20 3.49
C VAL A 141 -13.27 15.53 4.67
N ALA A 142 -12.67 14.53 5.29
CA ALA A 142 -11.74 14.71 6.40
C ALA A 142 -10.47 15.46 5.99
N GLU A 143 -9.87 15.12 4.84
CA GLU A 143 -8.69 15.81 4.27
C GLU A 143 -8.97 17.31 4.09
N ARG A 144 -10.08 17.66 3.41
CA ARG A 144 -10.50 19.06 3.22
C ARG A 144 -10.74 19.79 4.54
N ARG A 145 -11.30 19.11 5.55
CA ARG A 145 -11.52 19.73 6.87
C ARG A 145 -10.21 19.97 7.60
N SER A 146 -9.23 19.06 7.46
CA SER A 146 -7.91 19.20 8.06
C SER A 146 -7.12 20.34 7.43
N GLU A 147 -7.18 20.50 6.10
CA GLU A 147 -6.55 21.62 5.39
C GLU A 147 -7.05 23.00 5.84
N VAL A 148 -8.29 23.09 6.32
CA VAL A 148 -8.88 24.35 6.82
C VAL A 148 -8.46 24.66 8.26
N LEU A 149 -7.98 23.66 9.00
CA LEU A 149 -7.64 23.78 10.43
C LEU A 149 -6.15 24.03 10.69
N VAL A 150 -5.32 23.97 9.65
CA VAL A 150 -3.88 24.27 9.64
C VAL A 150 -3.68 25.66 9.04
#